data_AF-A0A936WH21-F1
#
_entry.id   AF-A0A936WH21-F1
#
_cell.length_a   1.000
_cell.length_b   1.000
_cell.length_c   1.000
_cell.angle_alpha   90.00
_cell.angle_beta   90.00
_cell.angle_gamma   90.00
#
_symmetry.space_group_name_H-M   'P 1'
#
loop_
_entity.id
_entity.type
_entity.pdbx_description
1 polymer ?
#
loop_
_entity_poly.entity_id
_entity_poly.type
_entity_poly.pdbx_seq_one_letter_code
_entity_poly.pdbx_strand_id
1 'polypeptide(L)'
;MHIFITANKNRIARAVKIDALGVEVYLSGRYSTITGDIAPYGEHPIAERTEALLEVISWLKVPEGQRNNTLIAAAGKMRHEGMGRKEIAASLAQANVDLCDPPLPAGQVAEMAGYAGGYDVAGFVAIPRQMLLSHAFAALSYSAVALLLDIAARYTGKNNGRITVPFVAMQERGWKSPVTLNKVLLELRASGFLKLTKKGGSHRPSWYALPWANHTTTTTTLTSTSNTVIEQNSVQKMNRSGGDGNA
;
A
#
# COMPACT_ATOMS: atom_id res chain seq x y z
N MET A 1 -8.72 25.89 -18.81
CA MET A 1 -7.48 25.29 -18.28
C MET A 1 -7.71 24.99 -16.80
N HIS A 2 -7.63 23.72 -16.37
CA HIS A 2 -7.85 23.35 -14.96
C HIS A 2 -6.49 23.23 -14.26
N ILE A 3 -6.25 24.05 -13.24
CA ILE A 3 -5.06 23.93 -12.39
C ILE A 3 -5.47 23.10 -11.16
N PHE A 4 -4.91 21.89 -11.03
CA PHE A 4 -5.15 21.02 -9.89
C PHE A 4 -4.07 21.25 -8.84
N ILE A 5 -4.47 21.68 -7.64
CA ILE A 5 -3.56 22.01 -6.54
C ILE A 5 -3.85 21.08 -5.36
N THR A 6 -2.80 20.48 -4.76
CA THR A 6 -2.93 19.52 -3.65
C THR A 6 -2.45 20.15 -2.34
N ALA A 7 -3.35 20.54 -1.43
CA ALA A 7 -3.03 21.26 -0.19
C ALA A 7 -3.22 20.41 1.08
N ASN A 8 -2.46 20.70 2.14
CA ASN A 8 -2.60 20.05 3.46
C ASN A 8 -3.64 20.77 4.33
N LYS A 9 -4.80 20.12 4.51
CA LYS A 9 -5.98 20.65 5.19
C LYS A 9 -5.80 20.98 6.68
N ASN A 10 -4.81 20.38 7.35
CA ASN A 10 -4.60 20.60 8.79
C ASN A 10 -3.96 21.96 9.10
N ARG A 11 -3.63 22.76 8.08
CA ARG A 11 -2.82 23.97 8.22
C ARG A 11 -3.52 25.27 7.81
N ILE A 12 -4.77 25.21 7.38
CA ILE A 12 -5.49 26.38 6.87
C ILE A 12 -6.88 26.42 7.51
N ALA A 13 -7.06 27.38 8.42
CA ALA A 13 -8.22 27.48 9.31
C ALA A 13 -9.40 28.30 8.74
N ARG A 14 -9.19 29.05 7.65
CA ARG A 14 -10.20 29.91 7.00
C ARG A 14 -9.98 29.98 5.48
N ALA A 15 -11.00 30.38 4.73
CA ALA A 15 -10.88 30.67 3.30
C ALA A 15 -9.77 31.70 3.06
N VAL A 16 -8.99 31.53 1.99
CA VAL A 16 -7.90 32.46 1.66
C VAL A 16 -8.14 33.07 0.29
N LYS A 17 -8.13 34.40 0.26
CA LYS A 17 -8.31 35.21 -0.94
C LYS A 17 -6.95 35.49 -1.55
N ILE A 18 -6.82 35.27 -2.86
CA ILE A 18 -5.63 35.55 -3.64
C ILE A 18 -6.02 36.63 -4.64
N ASP A 19 -5.92 37.89 -4.21
CA ASP A 19 -6.46 39.04 -4.95
C ASP A 19 -5.88 39.13 -6.37
N ALA A 20 -4.58 38.89 -6.54
CA ALA A 20 -3.89 38.93 -7.84
C ALA A 20 -4.34 37.87 -8.86
N LEU A 21 -5.05 36.83 -8.41
CA LEU A 21 -5.62 35.79 -9.28
C LEU A 21 -7.15 35.89 -9.34
N GLY A 22 -7.78 36.83 -8.62
CA GLY A 22 -9.24 36.98 -8.56
C GLY A 22 -9.96 35.78 -7.92
N VAL A 23 -9.24 34.93 -7.16
CA VAL A 23 -9.79 33.69 -6.61
C VAL A 23 -9.76 33.62 -5.10
N GLU A 24 -10.73 32.90 -4.55
CA GLU A 24 -10.86 32.49 -3.17
C GLU A 24 -10.78 30.97 -3.09
N VAL A 25 -9.93 30.45 -2.21
CA VAL A 25 -9.75 29.01 -2.02
C VAL A 25 -10.39 28.57 -0.71
N TYR A 26 -11.37 27.69 -0.82
CA TYR A 26 -12.07 27.04 0.28
C TYR A 26 -11.59 25.60 0.39
N LEU A 27 -11.13 25.19 1.57
CA LEU A 27 -10.57 23.86 1.76
C LEU A 27 -11.63 22.97 2.44
N SER A 28 -12.24 22.05 1.68
CA SER A 28 -13.37 21.24 2.17
C SER A 28 -13.17 19.72 1.95
N GLY A 29 -13.24 18.93 3.02
CA GLY A 29 -13.15 17.47 2.88
C GLY A 29 -11.81 16.99 2.25
N ARG A 30 -11.90 16.26 1.13
CA ARG A 30 -10.78 15.68 0.36
C ARG A 30 -10.38 16.54 -0.85
N TYR A 31 -11.12 17.62 -1.10
CA TYR A 31 -10.97 18.50 -2.26
C TYR A 31 -10.86 19.96 -1.81
N SER A 32 -10.43 20.84 -2.71
CA SER A 32 -10.46 22.28 -2.49
C SER A 32 -11.43 22.87 -3.49
N THR A 33 -12.31 23.78 -3.05
CA THR A 33 -13.18 24.55 -3.92
C THR A 33 -12.49 25.88 -4.18
N ILE A 34 -12.16 26.15 -5.44
CA ILE A 34 -11.66 27.46 -5.86
C ILE A 34 -12.85 28.20 -6.45
N THR A 35 -13.19 29.37 -5.91
CA THR A 35 -14.23 30.25 -6.44
C THR A 35 -13.61 31.59 -6.84
N GLY A 36 -14.29 32.35 -7.68
CA GLY A 36 -13.78 33.64 -8.17
C GLY A 36 -13.61 33.63 -9.67
N ASP A 37 -13.57 34.84 -10.23
CA ASP A 37 -13.41 35.03 -11.66
C ASP A 37 -11.92 34.94 -11.99
N ILE A 38 -11.51 33.84 -12.63
CA ILE A 38 -10.21 33.79 -13.29
C ILE A 38 -10.38 34.64 -14.55
N ALA A 39 -10.41 35.97 -14.38
CA ALA A 39 -10.54 36.91 -15.46
C ALA A 39 -9.52 36.54 -16.56
N PRO A 40 -9.87 36.70 -17.85
CA PRO A 40 -9.03 36.24 -18.95
C PRO A 40 -7.69 36.99 -18.91
N TYR A 41 -6.65 36.34 -18.36
CA TYR A 41 -5.23 36.72 -18.40
C TYR A 41 -4.95 38.20 -18.72
N GLY A 42 -5.35 39.16 -17.87
CA GLY A 42 -5.35 40.57 -18.33
C GLY A 42 -5.22 41.69 -17.31
N GLU A 43 -5.69 41.55 -16.07
CA GLU A 43 -5.76 42.71 -15.16
C GLU A 43 -4.48 42.96 -14.34
N HIS A 44 -3.71 41.91 -14.04
CA HIS A 44 -2.47 42.01 -13.24
C HIS A 44 -1.20 41.71 -14.08
N PRO A 45 -0.07 42.39 -13.83
CA PRO A 45 1.22 42.06 -14.42
C PRO A 45 1.62 40.58 -14.24
N ILE A 46 2.44 40.05 -15.14
CA ILE A 46 2.91 38.64 -15.07
C ILE A 46 3.67 38.36 -13.77
N ALA A 47 4.46 39.34 -13.28
CA ALA A 47 5.23 39.22 -12.05
C ALA A 47 4.33 38.99 -10.82
N GLU A 48 3.31 39.84 -10.63
CA GLU A 48 2.37 39.76 -9.51
C GLU A 48 1.57 38.44 -9.52
N ARG A 49 1.19 37.97 -10.71
CA ARG A 49 0.54 36.66 -10.89
C ARG A 49 1.48 35.49 -10.58
N THR A 50 2.76 35.63 -10.91
CA THR A 50 3.78 34.62 -10.63
C THR A 50 4.03 34.53 -9.12
N GLU A 51 4.12 35.66 -8.43
CA GLU A 51 4.25 35.73 -6.98
C GLU A 51 3.04 35.11 -6.26
N ALA A 52 1.83 35.44 -6.71
CA ALA A 52 0.61 34.85 -6.18
C ALA A 52 0.55 33.32 -6.39
N LEU A 53 1.02 32.83 -7.54
CA LEU A 53 1.11 31.40 -7.80
C LEU A 53 2.15 30.72 -6.89
N LEU A 54 3.30 31.36 -6.68
CA LEU A 54 4.34 30.87 -5.77
C LEU A 54 3.85 30.85 -4.31
N GLU A 55 3.08 31.84 -3.88
CA GLU A 55 2.46 31.89 -2.56
C GLU A 55 1.53 30.69 -2.33
N VAL A 56 0.64 30.40 -3.28
CA VAL A 56 -0.26 29.24 -3.21
C VAL A 56 0.50 27.92 -3.18
N ILE A 57 1.57 27.79 -3.98
CA ILE A 57 2.43 26.61 -4.00
C ILE A 57 3.15 26.44 -2.65
N SER A 58 3.58 27.54 -2.02
CA SER A 58 4.25 27.51 -0.71
C SER A 58 3.38 26.91 0.40
N TRP A 59 2.05 27.10 0.34
CA TRP A 59 1.12 26.51 1.31
C TRP A 59 1.03 24.98 1.23
N LEU A 60 1.41 24.39 0.10
CA LEU A 60 1.45 22.94 -0.12
C LEU A 60 2.75 22.33 0.43
N LYS A 61 3.79 23.16 0.59
CA LYS A 61 5.11 22.75 1.06
C LYS A 61 5.17 22.74 2.59
N VAL A 62 6.08 21.91 3.11
CA VAL A 62 6.38 21.76 4.53
C VAL A 62 7.39 22.85 4.93
N PRO A 63 7.03 23.77 5.85
CA PRO A 63 7.83 24.93 6.19
C PRO A 63 8.98 24.58 7.13
N GLU A 64 9.88 25.54 7.31
CA GLU A 64 11.19 25.37 7.93
C GLU A 64 11.20 24.59 9.27
N GLY A 65 10.16 24.71 10.10
CA GLY A 65 10.04 24.05 11.41
C GLY A 65 9.29 22.70 11.45
N GLN A 66 8.66 22.24 10.37
CA GLN A 66 7.89 20.99 10.34
C GLN A 66 8.52 19.86 9.52
N ARG A 67 9.60 20.15 8.78
CA ARG A 67 10.25 19.22 7.84
C ARG A 67 10.77 17.97 8.55
N ASN A 68 11.54 18.13 9.61
CA ASN A 68 12.16 17.01 10.35
C ASN A 68 11.11 16.01 10.85
N ASN A 69 10.08 16.50 11.55
CA ASN A 69 9.01 15.62 12.08
C ASN A 69 8.26 14.91 10.96
N THR A 70 8.01 15.61 9.85
CA THR A 70 7.33 15.04 8.68
C THR A 70 8.17 13.94 8.02
N LEU A 71 9.45 14.20 7.80
CA LEU A 71 10.37 13.23 7.19
C LEU A 71 10.65 12.04 8.11
N ILE A 72 10.81 12.25 9.42
CA ILE A 72 10.96 11.16 10.39
C ILE A 72 9.70 10.27 10.40
N ALA A 73 8.50 10.87 10.39
CA ALA A 73 7.26 10.11 10.31
C ALA A 73 7.15 9.30 9.00
N ALA A 74 7.55 9.90 7.87
CA ALA A 74 7.61 9.21 6.59
C ALA A 74 8.62 8.04 6.62
N ALA A 75 9.81 8.24 7.17
CA ALA A 75 10.84 7.22 7.31
C ALA A 75 10.41 6.07 8.21
N GLY A 76 9.80 6.37 9.37
CA GLY A 76 9.25 5.37 10.27
C GLY A 76 8.14 4.53 9.63
N LYS A 77 7.29 5.16 8.80
CA LYS A 77 6.27 4.46 8.02
C LYS A 77 6.91 3.51 6.99
N MET A 78 7.89 3.98 6.23
CA MET A 78 8.62 3.15 5.26
C MET A 78 9.30 1.95 5.94
N ARG A 79 9.86 2.16 7.14
CA ARG A 79 10.43 1.08 7.94
C ARG A 79 9.37 0.06 8.37
N HIS A 80 8.20 0.52 8.82
CA HIS A 80 7.10 -0.38 9.18
C HIS A 80 6.60 -1.21 7.98
N GLU A 81 6.65 -0.64 6.77
CA GLU A 81 6.35 -1.35 5.52
C GLU A 81 7.43 -2.37 5.12
N GLY A 82 8.55 -2.43 5.86
CA GLY A 82 9.64 -3.37 5.65
C GLY A 82 10.71 -2.88 4.67
N MET A 83 10.74 -1.57 4.38
CA MET A 83 11.81 -1.00 3.55
C MET A 83 13.16 -1.03 4.29
N GLY A 84 14.21 -1.31 3.53
CA GLY A 84 15.60 -1.30 4.00
C GLY A 84 16.18 0.11 4.08
N ARG A 85 17.35 0.27 4.71
CA ARG A 85 17.99 1.60 4.89
C ARG A 85 18.20 2.35 3.57
N LYS A 86 18.68 1.67 2.53
CA LYS A 86 18.94 2.27 1.20
C LYS A 86 17.64 2.75 0.54
N GLU A 87 16.60 1.92 0.56
CA GLU A 87 15.29 2.25 0.01
C GLU A 87 14.63 3.43 0.74
N ILE A 88 14.73 3.44 2.09
CA ILE A 88 14.25 4.54 2.91
C ILE A 88 15.01 5.82 2.56
N ALA A 89 16.34 5.77 2.42
CA ALA A 89 17.14 6.94 2.09
C ALA A 89 16.77 7.52 0.71
N ALA A 90 16.67 6.68 -0.32
CA ALA A 90 16.30 7.12 -1.67
C ALA A 90 14.90 7.74 -1.70
N SER A 91 13.92 7.06 -1.07
CA SER A 91 12.53 7.52 -1.03
C SER A 91 12.37 8.79 -0.18
N LEU A 92 13.11 8.91 0.92
CA LEU A 92 13.05 10.07 1.81
C LEU A 92 13.71 11.31 1.18
N ALA A 93 14.81 11.12 0.43
CA ALA A 93 15.44 12.19 -0.33
C ALA A 93 14.48 12.79 -1.37
N GLN A 94 13.76 11.94 -2.11
CA GLN A 94 12.76 12.40 -3.06
C GLN A 94 11.61 13.14 -2.36
N ALA A 95 11.10 12.59 -1.26
CA ALA A 95 10.04 13.23 -0.48
C ALA A 95 10.46 14.61 0.08
N ASN A 96 11.72 14.80 0.44
CA ASN A 96 12.23 16.11 0.88
C ASN A 96 12.16 17.15 -0.25
N VAL A 97 12.58 16.81 -1.46
CA VAL A 97 12.51 17.71 -2.63
C VAL A 97 11.06 18.04 -2.98
N ASP A 98 10.20 17.02 -2.97
CA ASP A 98 8.81 17.16 -3.38
C ASP A 98 7.99 17.95 -2.36
N LEU A 99 8.27 17.79 -1.07
CA LEU A 99 7.39 18.29 0.00
C LEU A 99 7.97 19.47 0.77
N CYS A 100 9.27 19.62 0.94
CA CYS A 100 9.85 20.63 1.83
C CYS A 100 10.25 21.91 1.08
N ASP A 101 10.06 23.07 1.72
CA ASP A 101 10.55 24.35 1.23
C ASP A 101 11.10 25.22 2.39
N PRO A 102 12.42 25.52 2.40
CA PRO A 102 13.43 24.93 1.51
C PRO A 102 13.63 23.44 1.80
N PRO A 103 14.15 22.63 0.86
CA PRO A 103 14.52 21.25 1.15
C PRO A 103 15.63 21.18 2.20
N LEU A 104 15.61 20.16 3.05
CA LEU A 104 16.71 19.89 3.99
C LEU A 104 17.98 19.44 3.25
N PRO A 105 19.17 19.70 3.80
CA PRO A 105 20.43 19.19 3.25
C PRO A 105 20.42 17.67 3.09
N ALA A 106 20.92 17.17 1.96
CA ALA A 106 20.92 15.74 1.64
C ALA A 106 21.61 14.88 2.73
N GLY A 107 22.70 15.38 3.33
CA GLY A 107 23.38 14.70 4.44
C GLY A 107 22.49 14.51 5.67
N GLN A 108 21.69 15.52 6.02
CA GLN A 108 20.75 15.45 7.14
C GLN A 108 19.62 14.45 6.87
N VAL A 109 19.09 14.42 5.64
CA VAL A 109 18.05 13.44 5.24
C VAL A 109 18.60 12.01 5.25
N ALA A 110 19.83 11.82 4.79
CA ALA A 110 20.51 10.52 4.85
C ALA A 110 20.73 10.05 6.30
N GLU A 111 21.07 10.96 7.21
CA GLU A 111 21.21 10.65 8.64
C GLU A 111 19.86 10.23 9.26
N MET A 112 18.77 10.96 8.97
CA MET A 112 17.41 10.59 9.39
C MET A 112 17.00 9.20 8.88
N ALA A 113 17.31 8.90 7.62
CA ALA A 113 17.09 7.58 7.05
C ALA A 113 17.95 6.50 7.73
N GLY A 114 19.17 6.82 8.14
CA GLY A 114 20.04 5.97 8.93
C GLY A 114 19.43 5.60 10.29
N TYR A 115 18.93 6.60 11.02
CA TYR A 115 18.24 6.39 12.30
C TYR A 115 16.95 5.57 12.14
N ALA A 116 16.13 5.89 11.13
CA ALA A 116 14.87 5.19 10.89
C ALA A 116 15.06 3.77 10.34
N GLY A 117 16.10 3.54 9.53
CA GLY A 117 16.42 2.24 8.95
C GLY A 117 16.91 1.21 9.97
N GLY A 118 17.43 1.65 11.12
CA GLY A 118 18.10 0.79 12.09
C GLY A 118 19.33 0.08 11.49
N TYR A 119 19.93 -0.86 12.23
CA TYR A 119 20.80 -1.88 11.61
C TYR A 119 19.93 -2.79 10.73
N ASP A 120 20.43 -3.21 9.57
CA ASP A 120 19.80 -4.32 8.84
C ASP A 120 19.77 -5.50 9.80
N VAL A 121 18.60 -5.77 10.38
CA VAL A 121 18.47 -6.78 11.43
C VAL A 121 18.80 -8.12 10.80
N ALA A 122 19.89 -8.75 11.26
CA ALA A 122 20.16 -10.14 10.94
C ALA A 122 18.93 -10.94 11.36
N GLY A 123 18.28 -11.57 10.39
CA GLY A 123 17.01 -12.25 10.57
C GLY A 123 16.87 -13.36 9.55
N PHE A 124 16.01 -14.32 9.84
CA PHE A 124 15.65 -15.38 8.92
C PHE A 124 14.17 -15.30 8.59
N VAL A 125 13.84 -15.74 7.39
CA VAL A 125 12.44 -15.90 6.96
C VAL A 125 12.08 -17.37 7.16
N ALA A 126 11.07 -17.62 8.00
CA ALA A 126 10.52 -18.96 8.14
C ALA A 126 9.55 -19.25 6.97
N ILE A 127 9.85 -20.31 6.23
CA ILE A 127 8.93 -20.87 5.22
C ILE A 127 8.57 -22.30 5.64
N PRO A 128 7.27 -22.64 5.80
CA PRO A 128 6.88 -23.98 6.21
C PRO A 128 7.41 -25.04 5.24
N ARG A 129 8.08 -26.06 5.76
CA ARG A 129 8.65 -27.15 4.94
C ARG A 129 7.59 -27.84 4.07
N GLN A 130 6.39 -28.07 4.60
CA GLN A 130 5.30 -28.69 3.86
C GLN A 130 4.86 -27.88 2.64
N MET A 131 4.99 -26.55 2.72
CA MET A 131 4.73 -25.66 1.60
C MET A 131 5.75 -25.87 0.48
N LEU A 132 7.04 -25.93 0.83
CA LEU A 132 8.14 -26.15 -0.12
C LEU A 132 8.07 -27.52 -0.81
N LEU A 133 7.48 -28.52 -0.14
CA LEU A 133 7.29 -29.87 -0.69
C LEU A 133 5.97 -30.04 -1.45
N SER A 134 5.12 -29.01 -1.50
CA SER A 134 3.82 -29.12 -2.15
C SER A 134 3.93 -29.06 -3.68
N HIS A 135 3.01 -29.76 -4.36
CA HIS A 135 2.86 -29.67 -5.82
C HIS A 135 2.56 -28.24 -6.28
N ALA A 136 1.82 -27.46 -5.47
CA ALA A 136 1.52 -26.07 -5.77
C ALA A 136 2.79 -25.21 -5.83
N PHE A 137 3.74 -25.41 -4.92
CA PHE A 137 5.02 -24.70 -4.92
C PHE A 137 5.89 -25.16 -6.09
N ALA A 138 5.95 -26.46 -6.36
CA ALA A 138 6.70 -27.02 -7.48
C ALA A 138 6.19 -26.54 -8.86
N ALA A 139 4.92 -26.18 -8.96
CA ALA A 139 4.31 -25.65 -10.19
C ALA A 139 4.59 -24.15 -10.44
N LEU A 140 5.18 -23.43 -9.47
CA LEU A 140 5.49 -22.01 -9.63
C LEU A 140 6.60 -21.79 -10.67
N SER A 141 6.47 -20.70 -11.41
CA SER A 141 7.56 -20.20 -12.25
C SER A 141 8.76 -19.78 -11.39
N TYR A 142 9.96 -19.87 -11.96
CA TYR A 142 11.18 -19.41 -11.28
C TYR A 142 11.08 -17.94 -10.82
N SER A 143 10.44 -17.09 -11.63
CA SER A 143 10.16 -15.70 -11.28
C SER A 143 9.18 -15.57 -10.11
N ALA A 144 8.19 -16.45 -10.00
CA ALA A 144 7.28 -16.48 -8.86
C ALA A 144 7.95 -16.89 -7.56
N VAL A 145 8.82 -17.90 -7.60
CA VAL A 145 9.63 -18.26 -6.43
C VAL A 145 10.52 -17.09 -6.01
N ALA A 146 11.20 -16.43 -6.95
CA ALA A 146 12.05 -15.27 -6.65
C ALA A 146 11.25 -14.13 -6.00
N LEU A 147 10.10 -13.77 -6.57
CA LEU A 147 9.27 -12.70 -5.99
C LEU A 147 8.73 -13.09 -4.62
N LEU A 148 8.35 -14.36 -4.42
CA LEU A 148 7.88 -14.84 -3.14
C LEU A 148 8.95 -14.66 -2.05
N LEU A 149 10.21 -14.98 -2.37
CA LEU A 149 11.35 -14.78 -1.46
C LEU A 149 11.63 -13.29 -1.21
N ASP A 150 11.53 -12.43 -2.24
CA ASP A 150 11.67 -10.98 -2.07
C ASP A 150 10.60 -10.39 -1.15
N ILE A 151 9.35 -10.82 -1.31
CA ILE A 151 8.23 -10.40 -0.44
C ILE A 151 8.44 -10.95 0.97
N ALA A 152 8.88 -12.20 1.11
CA ALA A 152 9.11 -12.82 2.40
C ALA A 152 10.28 -12.17 3.16
N ALA A 153 11.32 -11.72 2.46
CA ALA A 153 12.41 -10.94 3.04
C ALA A 153 11.95 -9.57 3.58
N ARG A 154 10.85 -9.02 3.04
CA ARG A 154 10.23 -7.76 3.52
C ARG A 154 9.29 -7.96 4.71
N TYR A 155 8.99 -9.21 5.08
CA TYR A 155 8.12 -9.50 6.21
C TYR A 155 8.86 -9.28 7.54
N THR A 156 8.34 -8.40 8.39
CA THR A 156 8.95 -7.98 9.67
C THR A 156 8.26 -8.61 10.88
N GLY A 157 7.43 -9.63 10.70
CA GLY A 157 6.58 -10.19 11.76
C GLY A 157 5.28 -9.39 11.98
N LYS A 158 5.36 -8.06 11.93
CA LYS A 158 4.26 -7.14 12.28
C LYS A 158 3.51 -6.55 11.08
N ASN A 159 4.07 -6.67 9.87
CA ASN A 159 3.53 -6.05 8.65
C ASN A 159 2.78 -7.02 7.74
N ASN A 160 2.36 -8.21 8.22
CA ASN A 160 1.58 -9.12 7.38
C ASN A 160 0.27 -8.45 6.95
N GLY A 161 -0.02 -8.45 5.66
CA GLY A 161 -1.17 -7.72 5.10
C GLY A 161 -0.95 -6.23 4.85
N ARG A 162 0.29 -5.75 5.04
CA ARG A 162 0.74 -4.40 4.65
C ARG A 162 2.04 -4.45 3.84
N ILE A 163 2.45 -5.63 3.38
CA ILE A 163 3.67 -5.77 2.59
C ILE A 163 3.43 -5.11 1.23
N THR A 164 4.30 -4.19 0.85
CA THR A 164 4.25 -3.46 -0.42
C THR A 164 5.34 -3.97 -1.37
N VAL A 165 5.00 -3.99 -2.67
CA VAL A 165 5.90 -4.46 -3.74
C VAL A 165 5.94 -3.41 -4.87
N PRO A 166 6.36 -2.16 -4.59
CA PRO A 166 6.46 -1.14 -5.62
C PRO A 166 7.57 -1.48 -6.61
N PHE A 167 7.36 -1.22 -7.91
CA PHE A 167 8.33 -1.57 -8.94
C PHE A 167 9.71 -0.92 -8.70
N VAL A 168 9.74 0.33 -8.26
CA VAL A 168 10.98 1.07 -7.95
C VAL A 168 11.83 0.31 -6.92
N ALA A 169 11.23 -0.19 -5.85
CA ALA A 169 11.98 -0.94 -4.85
C ALA A 169 12.39 -2.34 -5.36
N MET A 170 11.63 -2.91 -6.29
CA MET A 170 12.00 -4.17 -6.94
C MET A 170 13.14 -3.99 -7.95
N GLN A 171 13.33 -2.81 -8.53
CA GLN A 171 14.48 -2.54 -9.40
C GLN A 171 15.81 -2.70 -8.65
N GLU A 172 15.86 -2.30 -7.37
CA GLU A 172 17.04 -2.51 -6.52
C GLU A 172 17.34 -4.00 -6.26
N ARG A 173 16.30 -4.85 -6.32
CA ARG A 173 16.39 -6.31 -6.24
C ARG A 173 16.68 -6.96 -7.60
N GLY A 174 16.89 -6.17 -8.65
CA GLY A 174 17.23 -6.64 -10.00
C GLY A 174 16.04 -6.84 -10.94
N TRP A 175 14.82 -6.47 -10.55
CA TRP A 175 13.64 -6.57 -11.41
C TRP A 175 13.66 -5.50 -12.51
N LYS A 176 13.71 -5.93 -13.76
CA LYS A 176 13.83 -5.03 -14.92
C LYS A 176 12.49 -4.69 -15.60
N SER A 177 11.44 -5.46 -15.33
CA SER A 177 10.17 -5.34 -16.05
C SER A 177 8.96 -5.25 -15.11
N PRO A 178 8.20 -4.15 -15.16
CA PRO A 178 6.97 -4.02 -14.37
C PRO A 178 5.88 -4.98 -14.85
N VAL A 179 5.90 -5.35 -16.15
CA VAL A 179 4.97 -6.32 -16.73
C VAL A 179 5.22 -7.71 -16.14
N THR A 180 6.49 -8.12 -16.06
CA THR A 180 6.87 -9.41 -15.44
C THR A 180 6.47 -9.43 -13.97
N LEU A 181 6.77 -8.36 -13.22
CA LEU A 181 6.39 -8.24 -11.81
C LEU A 181 4.87 -8.42 -11.62
N ASN A 182 4.05 -7.75 -12.44
CA ASN A 182 2.59 -7.87 -12.37
C ASN A 182 2.09 -9.27 -12.74
N LYS A 183 2.65 -9.91 -13.78
CA LYS A 183 2.33 -11.30 -14.15
C LYS A 183 2.61 -12.25 -12.99
N VAL A 184 3.77 -12.10 -12.35
CA VAL A 184 4.18 -12.93 -11.22
C VAL A 184 3.30 -12.70 -9.99
N LEU A 185 2.93 -11.45 -9.70
CA LEU A 185 1.97 -11.13 -8.63
C LEU A 185 0.61 -11.81 -8.88
N LEU A 186 0.14 -11.89 -10.12
CA LEU A 186 -1.09 -12.62 -10.46
C LEU A 186 -0.94 -14.12 -10.26
N GLU A 187 0.19 -14.70 -10.70
CA GLU A 187 0.50 -16.12 -10.53
C GLU A 187 0.54 -16.53 -9.05
N LEU A 188 1.26 -15.79 -8.21
CA LEU A 188 1.35 -16.05 -6.76
C LEU A 188 -0.01 -15.92 -6.05
N ARG A 189 -0.88 -15.06 -6.56
CA ARG A 189 -2.25 -14.93 -6.04
C ARG A 189 -3.14 -16.08 -6.46
N ALA A 190 -3.06 -16.50 -7.73
CA ALA A 190 -3.83 -17.62 -8.24
C ALA A 190 -3.46 -18.95 -7.58
N SER A 191 -2.17 -19.13 -7.29
CA SER A 191 -1.62 -20.31 -6.59
C SER A 191 -1.81 -20.28 -5.07
N GLY A 192 -2.30 -19.16 -4.51
CA GLY A 192 -2.59 -19.05 -3.08
C GLY A 192 -1.37 -18.78 -2.19
N PHE A 193 -0.19 -18.51 -2.74
CA PHE A 193 1.01 -18.12 -1.98
C PHE A 193 1.05 -16.63 -1.61
N LEU A 194 0.17 -15.82 -2.18
CA LEU A 194 0.08 -14.39 -1.89
C LEU A 194 -1.38 -13.93 -1.82
N LYS A 195 -1.77 -13.25 -0.75
CA LYS A 195 -3.11 -12.68 -0.60
C LYS A 195 -3.06 -11.17 -0.77
N LEU A 196 -3.89 -10.63 -1.68
CA LEU A 196 -4.12 -9.18 -1.76
C LEU A 196 -5.03 -8.77 -0.60
N THR A 197 -4.54 -7.92 0.31
CA THR A 197 -5.30 -7.45 1.48
C THR A 197 -5.93 -6.10 1.25
N LYS A 198 -5.28 -5.24 0.45
CA LYS A 198 -5.82 -3.95 0.04
C LYS A 198 -5.37 -3.64 -1.38
N LYS A 199 -6.34 -3.39 -2.27
CA LYS A 199 -6.04 -2.90 -3.61
C LYS A 199 -5.51 -1.47 -3.52
N GLY A 200 -4.36 -1.24 -4.16
CA GLY A 200 -3.81 0.10 -4.34
C GLY A 200 -4.66 0.97 -5.27
N GLY A 201 -4.31 2.25 -5.38
CA GLY A 201 -4.93 3.22 -6.28
C GLY A 201 -3.85 4.02 -7.02
N SER A 202 -4.24 5.10 -7.71
CA SER A 202 -3.25 5.99 -8.35
C SER A 202 -2.25 6.47 -7.30
N HIS A 203 -0.96 6.22 -7.53
CA HIS A 203 0.16 6.53 -6.63
C HIS A 203 0.17 5.82 -5.26
N ARG A 204 -0.60 4.73 -5.08
CA ARG A 204 -0.56 3.93 -3.84
C ARG A 204 -0.34 2.45 -4.15
N PRO A 205 0.73 1.81 -3.63
CA PRO A 205 0.96 0.39 -3.86
C PRO A 205 -0.13 -0.46 -3.21
N SER A 206 -0.37 -1.61 -3.80
CA SER A 206 -1.23 -2.64 -3.20
C SER A 206 -0.54 -3.26 -1.98
N TRP A 207 -1.36 -3.73 -1.04
CA TRP A 207 -0.90 -4.47 0.14
C TRP A 207 -1.13 -5.96 -0.02
N TYR A 208 -0.15 -6.73 0.43
CA TYR A 208 -0.17 -8.17 0.36
C TYR A 208 0.10 -8.81 1.73
N ALA A 209 -0.39 -10.03 1.89
CA ALA A 209 -0.11 -10.91 3.02
C ALA A 209 0.46 -12.25 2.54
N LEU A 210 1.36 -12.79 3.34
CA LEU A 210 1.84 -14.17 3.25
C LEU A 210 0.88 -15.04 4.06
N PRO A 211 0.11 -15.95 3.43
CA PRO A 211 -0.95 -16.68 4.12
C PRO A 211 -0.45 -17.55 5.29
N TRP A 212 0.78 -18.05 5.21
CA TRP A 212 1.38 -18.88 6.25
C TRP A 212 1.98 -18.09 7.41
N ALA A 213 2.19 -16.78 7.26
CA ALA A 213 2.83 -15.93 8.26
C ALA A 213 1.83 -15.34 9.28
N ASN A 214 0.60 -15.86 9.31
CA ASN A 214 -0.40 -15.47 10.29
C ASN A 214 -0.05 -16.09 11.64
N HIS A 215 0.71 -15.36 12.46
CA HIS A 215 0.84 -15.65 13.89
C HIS A 215 -0.40 -15.14 14.61
N THR A 216 -1.53 -15.81 14.42
CA THR A 216 -2.61 -15.74 15.40
C THR A 216 -2.79 -17.15 15.91
N THR A 217 -2.41 -17.35 17.16
CA THR A 217 -2.74 -18.49 17.98
C THR A 217 -4.26 -18.60 18.05
N THR A 218 -4.86 -19.17 17.02
CA THR A 218 -6.17 -19.80 17.13
C THR A 218 -5.93 -21.21 16.66
N THR A 219 -5.97 -22.14 17.60
CA THR A 219 -6.17 -23.57 17.37
C THR A 219 -7.45 -23.71 16.55
N THR A 220 -7.34 -23.55 15.23
CA THR A 220 -8.34 -24.02 14.29
C THR A 220 -7.99 -25.47 14.07
N THR A 221 -8.62 -26.33 14.86
CA THR A 221 -8.68 -27.77 14.66
C THR A 221 -8.93 -28.02 13.17
N LEU A 222 -7.96 -28.63 12.50
CA LEU A 222 -8.15 -29.17 11.16
C LEU A 222 -9.14 -30.33 11.31
N THR A 223 -10.43 -30.05 11.14
CA THR A 223 -11.40 -31.10 10.93
C THR A 223 -11.12 -31.69 9.56
N SER A 224 -10.41 -32.81 9.56
CA SER A 224 -10.38 -33.76 8.45
C SER A 224 -11.81 -34.16 8.15
N THR A 225 -12.40 -33.62 7.08
CA THR A 225 -13.58 -34.23 6.47
C THR A 225 -13.09 -35.27 5.47
N SER A 226 -12.67 -36.42 5.98
CA SER A 226 -12.87 -37.68 5.26
C SER A 226 -14.27 -38.15 5.62
N ASN A 227 -15.17 -38.20 4.64
CA ASN A 227 -16.27 -39.15 4.68
C ASN A 227 -16.65 -39.52 3.25
N THR A 228 -16.10 -40.66 2.86
CA THR A 228 -16.66 -41.65 1.95
C THR A 228 -18.16 -41.83 2.17
N VAL A 229 -18.96 -41.67 1.10
CA VAL A 229 -20.35 -42.13 1.06
C VAL A 229 -20.37 -43.39 0.21
N ILE A 230 -20.41 -44.55 0.85
CA ILE A 230 -21.07 -45.74 0.30
C ILE A 230 -21.84 -46.42 1.45
N GLU A 231 -23.07 -46.83 1.11
CA GLU A 231 -23.86 -47.93 1.67
C GLU A 231 -25.08 -47.65 2.57
N GLN A 232 -26.23 -47.68 1.88
CA GLN A 232 -27.34 -48.65 2.04
C GLN A 232 -28.40 -48.49 3.15
N ASN A 233 -29.62 -48.84 2.70
CA ASN A 233 -30.79 -49.38 3.39
C ASN A 233 -31.88 -48.43 3.90
N SER A 234 -33.01 -48.40 3.16
CA SER A 234 -34.37 -48.32 3.70
C SER A 234 -35.38 -48.88 2.69
N VAL A 235 -35.48 -50.22 2.61
CA VAL A 235 -36.64 -50.94 2.07
C VAL A 235 -37.08 -51.95 3.14
N GLN A 236 -38.40 -52.00 3.38
CA GLN A 236 -39.18 -52.95 4.18
C GLN A 236 -39.24 -52.77 5.71
N LYS A 237 -40.34 -52.16 6.18
CA LYS A 237 -41.38 -52.83 7.01
C LYS A 237 -42.55 -51.88 7.27
N MET A 238 -43.65 -52.06 6.54
CA MET A 238 -45.02 -51.89 7.05
C MET A 238 -45.98 -52.49 6.02
N ASN A 239 -46.44 -53.71 6.30
CA ASN A 239 -47.62 -54.31 5.68
C ASN A 239 -48.35 -55.11 6.76
N ARG A 240 -49.69 -55.13 6.65
CA ARG A 240 -50.76 -55.68 7.52
C ARG A 240 -51.39 -54.58 8.40
N SER A 241 -52.70 -54.30 8.33
CA SER A 241 -53.85 -55.12 7.90
C SER A 241 -55.13 -54.28 7.76
N GLY A 242 -56.00 -54.61 6.78
CA GLY A 242 -57.49 -54.51 6.76
C GLY A 242 -58.10 -53.12 6.96
N GLY A 243 -59.05 -52.62 6.17
CA GLY A 243 -60.20 -53.28 5.55
C GLY A 243 -61.43 -52.39 5.82
N ASP A 244 -62.36 -52.37 4.87
CA ASP A 244 -63.72 -51.83 4.92
C ASP A 244 -63.97 -50.34 4.60
N GLY A 245 -64.77 -50.12 3.55
CA GLY A 245 -66.08 -49.48 3.76
C GLY A 245 -66.35 -48.11 3.11
N ASN A 246 -66.82 -48.16 1.85
CA ASN A 246 -68.08 -47.56 1.39
C ASN A 246 -68.28 -46.02 1.40
N ALA A 247 -68.36 -45.43 0.20
CA ALA A 247 -69.45 -44.58 -0.34
C ALA A 247 -68.94 -43.75 -1.53
#